data_AF-A0A9P6IWD4-F1
#
_entry.id   AF-A0A9P6IWD4-F1
#
_cell.length_a   1.000
_cell.length_b   1.000
_cell.length_c   1.000
_cell.angle_alpha   90.00
_cell.angle_beta   90.00
_cell.angle_gamma   90.00
#
_symmetry.space_group_name_H-M   'P 1'
#
loop_
_entity.id
_entity.type
_entity.pdbx_description
1 polymer ?
#
loop_
_entity_poly.entity_id
_entity_poly.type
_entity_poly.pdbx_seq_one_letter_code
_entity_poly.pdbx_strand_id
1 'polypeptide(L)'
;MTCYTATNALGRAGPSCPQMKTATLKSRQRDPLPVPKGYEEILQPDFFAETDQLCFAIMEVKKPRMAKEDVEADNRKLPCMMKLALDMLIHANVQEAAVIGFLVNGGVCEVLSMTLQHEAIYIPQSLGKFKLPHDGLDLASLLLALAC
;
A
#
# COMPACT_ATOMS: atom_id res chain seq x y z
N MET A 1 22.01 -14.24 -1.58
CA MET A 1 23.12 -14.80 -0.78
C MET A 1 22.74 -14.60 0.67
N THR A 2 22.27 -15.67 1.29
CA THR A 2 21.65 -15.71 2.61
C THR A 2 22.74 -15.64 3.69
N CYS A 3 22.64 -14.70 4.62
CA CYS A 3 23.50 -14.66 5.80
C CYS A 3 22.66 -14.97 7.05
N TYR A 4 22.72 -16.22 7.49
CA TYR A 4 22.40 -16.59 8.86
C TYR A 4 23.53 -16.08 9.77
N THR A 5 23.19 -15.50 10.92
CA THR A 5 24.17 -15.33 12.00
C THR A 5 23.67 -15.97 13.28
N ALA A 6 24.30 -17.10 13.60
CA ALA A 6 24.37 -17.63 14.94
C ALA A 6 25.14 -16.64 15.83
N THR A 7 24.57 -16.30 17.00
CA THR A 7 25.23 -15.51 18.03
C THR A 7 26.29 -16.36 18.74
N ASN A 8 27.57 -16.10 18.46
CA ASN A 8 28.66 -16.56 19.31
C ASN A 8 28.79 -15.63 20.52
N ALA A 9 28.73 -16.24 21.71
CA ALA A 9 28.99 -15.60 22.98
C ALA A 9 30.50 -15.35 23.14
N LEU A 10 31.03 -14.28 22.55
CA LEU A 10 32.35 -13.71 22.88
C LEU A 10 32.41 -12.29 22.28
N GLY A 11 32.19 -11.29 23.14
CA GLY A 11 32.06 -9.88 22.77
C GLY A 11 33.27 -9.29 22.05
N ARG A 12 33.16 -9.11 20.74
CA ARG A 12 33.97 -8.16 19.97
C ARG A 12 33.08 -7.34 19.04
N ALA A 13 33.22 -6.02 19.13
CA ALA A 13 32.53 -5.05 18.29
C ALA A 13 33.06 -5.10 16.85
N GLY A 14 32.22 -5.56 15.93
CA GLY A 14 32.43 -5.41 14.49
C GLY A 14 31.91 -4.05 13.99
N PRO A 15 32.26 -3.66 12.75
CA PRO A 15 31.86 -2.37 12.18
C PRO A 15 30.34 -2.25 12.14
N SER A 16 29.83 -1.11 12.62
CA SER A 16 28.41 -0.83 12.76
C SER A 16 27.70 -0.91 11.42
N CYS A 17 26.80 -1.88 11.30
CA CYS A 17 25.82 -1.98 10.22
C CYS A 17 25.09 -0.63 10.08
N PRO A 18 24.90 -0.07 8.88
CA PRO A 18 24.08 1.12 8.71
C PRO A 18 22.68 0.80 9.24
N GLN A 19 22.25 1.53 10.27
CA GLN A 19 20.94 1.36 10.87
C GLN A 19 19.88 1.58 9.79
N MET A 20 19.17 0.50 9.42
CA MET A 20 17.90 0.61 8.71
C MET A 20 17.01 1.51 9.56
N LYS A 21 16.76 2.73 9.07
CA LYS A 21 15.81 3.65 9.68
C LYS A 21 14.46 2.93 9.74
N THR A 22 14.04 2.60 10.95
CA THR A 22 12.73 2.03 11.23
C THR A 22 11.69 2.97 10.63
N ALA A 23 10.94 2.50 9.63
CA ALA A 23 9.78 3.22 9.12
C ALA A 23 8.86 3.47 10.31
N THR A 24 8.83 4.72 10.76
CA THR A 24 8.07 5.09 11.96
C THR A 24 6.63 5.20 11.51
N LEU A 25 5.81 4.19 11.84
CA LEU A 25 4.37 4.25 11.67
C LEU A 25 3.82 5.25 12.70
N LYS A 26 3.94 6.55 12.40
CA LYS A 26 3.35 7.60 13.23
C LYS A 26 1.86 7.56 12.97
N SER A 27 1.06 7.33 14.02
CA SER A 27 -0.36 7.66 14.03
C SER A 27 -0.50 9.18 13.97
N ARG A 28 -0.25 9.76 12.79
CA ARG A 28 -0.50 11.17 12.51
C ARG A 28 -2.01 11.32 12.32
N GLN A 29 -2.54 12.36 12.94
CA GLN A 29 -3.83 12.95 12.65
C GLN A 29 -4.06 12.92 11.13
N ARG A 30 -5.23 12.43 10.70
CA ARG A 30 -5.55 12.13 9.31
C ARG A 30 -5.59 13.42 8.49
N ASP A 31 -4.46 13.81 7.91
CA ASP A 31 -4.45 14.91 6.96
C ASP A 31 -5.05 14.40 5.64
N PRO A 32 -6.10 15.06 5.11
CA PRO A 32 -6.70 14.65 3.85
C PRO A 32 -5.69 14.81 2.70
N LEU A 33 -5.79 13.93 1.70
CA LEU A 33 -5.05 14.12 0.45
C LEU A 33 -5.43 15.48 -0.16
N PRO A 34 -4.48 16.26 -0.70
CA PRO A 34 -4.79 17.51 -1.36
C PRO A 34 -5.67 17.23 -2.59
N VAL A 35 -6.91 17.72 -2.55
CA VAL A 35 -7.91 17.48 -3.61
C VAL A 35 -8.02 18.72 -4.51
N PRO A 36 -8.01 18.59 -5.85
CA PRO A 36 -8.33 19.69 -6.77
C PRO A 36 -9.74 20.25 -6.52
N LYS A 37 -9.94 21.56 -6.77
CA LYS A 37 -11.27 22.20 -6.69
C LYS A 37 -12.28 21.47 -7.59
N GLY A 38 -13.40 21.01 -7.03
CA GLY A 38 -14.48 20.31 -7.75
C GLY A 38 -14.68 18.84 -7.37
N TYR A 39 -13.84 18.27 -6.51
CA TYR A 39 -14.04 16.96 -5.91
C TYR A 39 -14.45 17.15 -4.45
N GLU A 40 -15.76 17.17 -4.19
CA GLU A 40 -16.34 17.46 -2.87
C GLU A 40 -16.38 16.24 -1.93
N GLU A 41 -16.04 15.04 -2.43
CA GLU A 41 -15.86 13.87 -1.57
C GLU A 41 -14.44 13.86 -1.00
N ILE A 42 -14.33 14.04 0.32
CA ILE A 42 -13.08 13.89 1.05
C ILE A 42 -12.69 12.39 1.01
N LEU A 43 -11.91 12.01 0.00
CA LEU A 43 -11.38 10.66 -0.12
C LEU A 43 -10.24 10.46 0.88
N GLN A 44 -10.53 9.78 1.99
CA GLN A 44 -9.54 9.37 2.98
C GLN A 44 -9.27 7.87 2.87
N PRO A 45 -8.03 7.47 2.54
CA PRO A 45 -7.67 6.06 2.56
C PRO A 45 -7.57 5.55 4.00
N ASP A 46 -7.82 4.26 4.20
CA ASP A 46 -7.61 3.64 5.51
C ASP A 46 -6.12 3.59 5.86
N PHE A 47 -5.29 3.24 4.88
CA PHE A 47 -3.84 3.31 4.97
C PHE A 47 -3.23 3.76 3.63
N PHE A 48 -2.05 4.36 3.69
CA PHE A 48 -1.28 4.70 2.50
C PHE A 48 0.22 4.62 2.81
N ALA A 49 1.03 4.50 1.76
CA ALA A 49 2.47 4.64 1.83
C ALA A 49 2.91 5.82 0.97
N GLU A 50 3.88 6.56 1.48
CA GLU A 50 4.46 7.73 0.84
C GLU A 50 5.99 7.74 0.93
N THR A 51 6.62 8.33 -0.09
CA THR A 51 8.05 8.66 -0.11
C THR A 51 8.15 10.12 -0.52
N ASP A 52 8.91 10.93 0.22
CA ASP A 52 9.06 12.36 -0.05
C ASP A 52 7.71 13.10 -0.23
N GLN A 53 6.72 12.74 0.59
CA GLN A 53 5.34 13.28 0.56
C GLN A 53 4.55 12.93 -0.71
N LEU A 54 5.05 12.00 -1.53
CA LEU A 54 4.36 11.47 -2.69
C LEU A 54 3.79 10.09 -2.38
N CYS A 55 2.48 9.96 -2.50
CA CYS A 55 1.78 8.70 -2.27
C CYS A 55 1.97 7.75 -3.47
N PHE A 56 2.47 6.54 -3.21
CA PHE A 56 2.67 5.50 -4.23
C PHE A 56 1.89 4.21 -3.95
N ALA A 57 1.33 4.07 -2.74
CA ALA A 57 0.46 2.95 -2.41
C ALA A 57 -0.72 3.38 -1.53
N ILE A 58 -1.88 2.81 -1.79
CA ILE A 58 -3.13 3.12 -1.11
C ILE A 58 -3.82 1.80 -0.73
N MET A 59 -4.34 1.72 0.49
CA MET A 59 -5.08 0.56 0.97
C MET A 59 -6.45 0.99 1.47
N GLU A 60 -7.44 0.20 1.09
CA GLU A 60 -8.83 0.36 1.47
C GLU A 60 -9.36 -0.97 2.03
N VAL A 61 -9.93 -0.91 3.23
CA VAL A 61 -10.41 -2.06 3.98
C VAL A 61 -11.92 -1.99 4.12
N LYS A 62 -12.61 -2.89 3.41
CA LYS A 62 -14.06 -2.99 3.46
C LYS A 62 -14.49 -3.73 4.72
N LYS A 63 -15.49 -3.16 5.42
CA LYS A 63 -16.06 -3.79 6.61
C LYS A 63 -16.70 -5.14 6.24
N PRO A 64 -16.55 -6.17 7.09
CA PRO A 64 -17.24 -7.42 6.88
C PRO A 64 -18.76 -7.21 6.93
N ARG A 65 -19.49 -7.95 6.09
CA ARG A 65 -20.97 -7.98 6.05
C ARG A 65 -21.65 -6.71 5.53
N MET A 66 -20.98 -5.89 4.72
CA MET A 66 -21.67 -4.83 3.98
C MET A 66 -22.62 -5.40 2.93
N ALA A 67 -23.73 -4.70 2.66
CA ALA A 67 -24.64 -5.06 1.58
C ALA A 67 -23.89 -4.97 0.24
N LYS A 68 -24.26 -5.83 -0.72
CA LYS A 68 -23.55 -5.91 -2.01
C LYS A 68 -23.55 -4.58 -2.77
N GLU A 69 -24.67 -3.85 -2.69
CA GLU A 69 -24.85 -2.53 -3.30
C GLU A 69 -23.90 -1.48 -2.70
N ASP A 70 -23.73 -1.50 -1.37
CA ASP A 70 -22.78 -0.63 -0.68
C ASP A 70 -21.35 -0.98 -1.06
N VAL A 71 -21.02 -2.27 -1.20
CA VAL A 71 -19.71 -2.73 -1.65
C VAL A 71 -19.42 -2.24 -3.07
N GLU A 72 -20.38 -2.32 -3.99
CA GLU A 72 -20.20 -1.86 -5.38
C GLU A 72 -20.02 -0.35 -5.49
N ALA A 73 -20.79 0.44 -4.71
CA ALA A 73 -20.60 1.89 -4.64
C ALA A 73 -19.21 2.25 -4.07
N ASP A 74 -18.80 1.55 -3.01
CA ASP A 74 -17.57 1.79 -2.27
C ASP A 74 -16.32 1.24 -3.00
N ASN A 75 -16.51 0.33 -3.97
CA ASN A 75 -15.45 -0.15 -4.86
C ASN A 75 -14.92 0.96 -5.80
N ARG A 76 -15.65 2.06 -5.99
CA ARG A 76 -15.17 3.20 -6.79
C ARG A 76 -14.17 4.09 -6.05
N LYS A 77 -14.16 4.02 -4.71
CA LYS A 77 -13.33 4.87 -3.86
C LYS A 77 -11.83 4.66 -4.13
N LEU A 78 -11.38 3.41 -4.18
CA LEU A 78 -9.96 3.09 -4.39
C LEU A 78 -9.44 3.58 -5.75
N PRO A 79 -10.09 3.30 -6.90
CA PRO A 79 -9.69 3.88 -8.19
C PRO A 79 -9.59 5.41 -8.19
N CYS A 80 -10.53 6.12 -7.56
CA CYS A 80 -10.48 7.58 -7.45
C CYS A 80 -9.26 8.05 -6.65
N MET A 81 -8.96 7.40 -5.52
CA MET A 81 -7.76 7.71 -4.72
C MET A 81 -6.47 7.41 -5.48
N MET A 82 -6.41 6.28 -6.19
CA MET A 82 -5.24 5.92 -7.01
C MET A 82 -4.99 6.94 -8.11
N LYS A 83 -6.05 7.42 -8.78
CA LYS A 83 -5.95 8.51 -9.76
C LYS A 83 -5.35 9.77 -9.14
N LEU A 84 -5.86 10.21 -7.99
CA LEU A 84 -5.36 11.42 -7.33
C LEU A 84 -3.87 11.31 -6.96
N ALA A 85 -3.45 10.16 -6.41
CA ALA A 85 -2.05 9.91 -6.11
C ALA A 85 -1.19 9.88 -7.38
N LEU A 86 -1.70 9.33 -8.48
CA LEU A 86 -0.99 9.30 -9.76
C LEU A 86 -0.83 10.72 -10.31
N ASP A 87 -1.88 11.55 -10.23
CA ASP A 87 -1.84 12.96 -10.64
C ASP A 87 -0.77 13.74 -9.85
N MET A 88 -0.60 13.45 -8.55
CA MET A 88 0.45 14.04 -7.70
C MET A 88 1.86 13.63 -8.14
N LEU A 89 2.08 12.35 -8.44
CA LEU A 89 3.36 11.84 -8.93
C LEU A 89 3.73 12.47 -10.29
N ILE A 90 2.74 12.61 -11.18
CA ILE A 90 2.92 13.26 -12.48
C ILE A 90 3.25 14.75 -12.30
N HIS A 91 2.55 15.46 -11.42
CA HIS A 91 2.85 16.88 -11.11
C HIS A 91 4.26 17.06 -10.53
N ALA A 92 4.76 16.06 -9.81
CA ALA A 92 6.13 16.03 -9.29
C ALA A 92 7.19 15.62 -10.33
N ASN A 93 6.82 15.44 -11.60
CA ASN A 93 7.69 15.01 -12.71
C ASN A 93 8.32 13.62 -12.52
N VAL A 94 7.61 12.67 -11.90
CA VAL A 94 8.04 11.27 -11.84
C VAL A 94 7.89 10.63 -13.23
N GLN A 95 9.00 10.22 -13.85
CA GLN A 95 9.08 9.73 -15.25
C GLN A 95 8.30 8.42 -15.50
N GLU A 96 8.06 7.62 -14.47
CA GLU A 96 7.30 6.35 -14.54
C GLU A 96 6.32 6.28 -13.38
N ALA A 97 5.41 7.25 -13.32
CA ALA A 97 4.44 7.34 -12.24
C ALA A 97 3.52 6.10 -12.22
N ALA A 98 3.49 5.43 -11.08
CA ALA A 98 2.67 4.26 -10.82
C ALA A 98 2.13 4.31 -9.39
N VAL A 99 0.87 3.88 -9.21
CA VAL A 99 0.24 3.76 -7.90
C VAL A 99 -0.27 2.35 -7.70
N ILE A 100 0.02 1.76 -6.55
CA ILE A 100 -0.49 0.45 -6.15
C ILE A 100 -1.69 0.61 -5.21
N GLY A 101 -2.77 -0.10 -5.52
CA GLY A 101 -3.99 -0.15 -4.72
C GLY A 101 -4.13 -1.52 -4.05
N PHE A 102 -4.50 -1.52 -2.78
CA PHE A 102 -4.84 -2.73 -2.04
C PHE A 102 -6.30 -2.65 -1.60
N LEU A 103 -7.13 -3.55 -2.11
CA LEU A 103 -8.53 -3.67 -1.70
C LEU A 103 -8.69 -4.91 -0.82
N VAL A 104 -8.93 -4.69 0.47
CA VAL A 104 -9.17 -5.78 1.43
C VAL A 104 -10.67 -5.95 1.63
N ASN A 105 -11.18 -7.14 1.32
CA ASN A 105 -12.56 -7.51 1.56
C ASN A 105 -12.66 -8.95 2.06
N GLY A 106 -13.20 -9.13 3.27
CA GLY A 106 -13.53 -10.47 3.80
C GLY A 106 -12.33 -11.42 3.88
N GLY A 107 -11.13 -10.90 4.17
CA GLY A 107 -9.90 -11.70 4.26
C GLY A 107 -9.20 -11.96 2.93
N VAL A 108 -9.69 -11.41 1.82
CA VAL A 108 -8.99 -11.40 0.53
C VAL A 108 -8.46 -10.00 0.28
N CYS A 109 -7.22 -9.92 -0.17
CA CYS A 109 -6.61 -8.69 -0.68
C CYS A 109 -6.49 -8.79 -2.20
N GLU A 110 -7.11 -7.86 -2.91
CA GLU A 110 -6.88 -7.63 -4.33
C GLU A 110 -5.84 -6.52 -4.50
N VAL A 111 -4.84 -6.77 -5.35
CA VAL A 111 -3.80 -5.80 -5.68
C VAL A 111 -4.09 -5.23 -7.06
N LEU A 112 -4.13 -3.90 -7.13
CA LEU A 112 -4.34 -3.13 -8.34
C LEU A 112 -3.11 -2.28 -8.62
N SER A 113 -2.80 -2.05 -9.88
CA SER A 113 -1.82 -1.07 -10.34
C SER A 113 -2.51 -0.04 -11.23
N MET A 114 -2.13 1.22 -11.12
CA MET A 114 -2.55 2.26 -12.05
C MET A 114 -1.33 3.03 -12.54
N THR A 115 -1.20 3.12 -13.86
CA THR A 115 -0.12 3.81 -14.56
C THR A 115 -0.69 4.58 -15.74
N LEU A 116 -0.05 5.68 -16.16
CA LEU A 116 -0.48 6.45 -17.33
C LEU A 116 0.21 5.94 -18.60
N GLN A 117 -0.16 4.75 -19.10
CA GLN A 117 0.45 4.17 -20.32
C GLN A 117 0.04 4.89 -21.61
N HIS A 118 -1.17 5.47 -21.61
CA HIS A 118 -1.71 6.27 -22.69
C HIS A 118 -2.16 7.60 -22.08
N GLU A 119 -1.76 8.73 -22.68
CA GLU A 119 -1.72 10.09 -22.10
C GLU A 119 -3.03 10.67 -21.50
N ALA A 120 -4.09 9.90 -21.33
CA ALA A 120 -5.33 10.38 -20.72
C ALA A 120 -6.20 9.30 -20.03
N ILE A 121 -5.73 8.05 -19.90
CA ILE A 121 -6.60 6.95 -19.44
C ILE A 121 -6.11 6.37 -18.11
N TYR A 122 -6.94 6.49 -17.08
CA TYR A 122 -6.73 5.94 -15.74
C TYR A 122 -7.47 4.60 -15.62
N ILE A 123 -6.79 3.50 -15.90
CA ILE A 123 -7.35 2.15 -15.74
C ILE A 123 -6.58 1.42 -14.63
N PRO A 124 -7.24 1.07 -13.51
CA PRO A 124 -6.68 0.10 -12.57
C PRO A 124 -6.56 -1.26 -13.25
N GLN A 125 -5.37 -1.83 -13.25
CA GLN A 125 -5.06 -3.17 -13.71
C GLN A 125 -4.94 -4.11 -12.51
N SER A 126 -5.66 -5.22 -12.51
CA SER A 126 -5.53 -6.23 -11.45
C SER A 126 -4.21 -6.97 -11.59
N LEU A 127 -3.36 -6.90 -10.56
CA LEU A 127 -2.11 -7.66 -10.47
C LEU A 127 -2.31 -9.04 -9.86
N GLY A 128 -3.39 -9.24 -9.10
CA GLY A 128 -3.73 -10.51 -8.50
C GLY A 128 -4.52 -10.40 -7.21
N LYS A 129 -4.82 -11.54 -6.62
CA LYS A 129 -5.55 -11.66 -5.36
C LYS A 129 -4.84 -12.68 -4.46
N PHE A 130 -4.78 -12.39 -3.17
CA PHE A 130 -4.27 -13.33 -2.18
C PHE A 130 -5.13 -13.31 -0.93
N LYS A 131 -5.09 -14.41 -0.18
CA LYS A 131 -5.77 -14.51 1.12
C LYS A 131 -4.87 -13.90 2.19
N LEU A 132 -5.46 -13.10 3.07
CA LEU A 132 -4.82 -12.59 4.26
C LEU A 132 -4.75 -13.71 5.32
N PRO A 133 -3.69 -13.75 6.14
CA PRO A 133 -3.60 -14.69 7.25
C PRO A 133 -4.79 -14.54 8.19
N HIS A 134 -5.45 -15.64 8.51
CA HIS A 134 -6.56 -15.64 9.47
C HIS A 134 -6.10 -15.98 10.89
N ASP A 135 -5.01 -16.73 11.01
CA ASP A 135 -4.43 -17.15 12.27
C ASP A 135 -2.88 -17.09 12.27
N GLY A 136 -2.30 -17.48 13.41
CA GLY A 136 -0.84 -17.49 13.58
C GLY A 136 -0.12 -18.54 12.73
N LEU A 137 -0.79 -19.62 12.33
CA LEU A 137 -0.20 -20.65 11.47
C LEU A 137 -0.08 -20.14 10.03
N ASP A 138 -1.12 -19.49 9.53
CA ASP A 138 -1.09 -18.82 8.23
C ASP A 138 0.06 -17.80 8.17
N LEU A 139 0.21 -16.99 9.23
CA LEU A 139 1.27 -15.99 9.30
C LEU A 139 2.67 -16.62 9.33
N ALA A 140 2.85 -17.69 10.12
CA ALA A 140 4.12 -18.41 10.18
C ALA A 140 4.53 -19.01 8.82
N SER A 141 3.56 -19.50 8.05
CA SER A 141 3.80 -20.03 6.70
C SER A 141 4.30 -18.94 5.73
N LEU A 142 3.78 -17.72 5.88
CA LEU A 142 4.17 -16.54 5.10
C LEU A 142 5.58 -16.07 5.45
N LEU A 143 5.91 -16.00 6.74
CA LEU A 143 7.25 -15.63 7.19
C LEU A 143 8.31 -16.61 6.68
N LEU A 144 7.99 -17.90 6.63
CA LEU A 144 8.88 -18.92 6.08
C LEU A 144 9.10 -18.72 4.57
N ALA A 145 8.02 -18.42 3.83
CA ALA A 145 8.10 -18.18 2.39
C ALA A 145 8.92 -16.92 2.04
N LEU A 146 8.90 -15.89 2.90
CA LEU A 146 9.67 -14.65 2.72
C LEU A 146 11.15 -14.77 3.12
N ALA A 147 11.53 -15.83 3.84
CA ALA A 147 12.91 -16.08 4.24
C ALA A 147 13.75 -16.78 3.15
N CYS A 148 13.14 -17.14 2.03
CA CYS A 148 13.76 -17.77 0.86
C CYS A 148 14.36 -16.74 -0.10
#